data_AF-A0A1G0FY96-F1
#
_entry.id   AF-A0A1G0FY96-F1
#
_cell.length_a   1.000
_cell.length_b   1.000
_cell.length_c   1.000
_cell.angle_alpha   90.00
_cell.angle_beta   90.00
_cell.angle_gamma   90.00
#
_symmetry.space_group_name_H-M   'P 1'
#
loop_
_entity.id
_entity.type
_entity.pdbx_description
1 polymer ?
#
loop_
_entity_poly.entity_id
_entity_poly.type
_entity_poly.pdbx_seq_one_letter_code
_entity_poly.pdbx_strand_id
1 'polypeptide(L)'
;MSGFIILLVIIAILIIGFISIYNRLIRYIEAVRNNQKQIDIQLDRRYKVFQSLIEVVKKYMDYEQTTLKDVVKLRGQAEAAKESGNEQGRIDAENAISKIASGINVVFEQYPNLKASQNALQLQEEIVNTENKLAFAKQAYNDSIERYNAEKKSFIQSFIVSLARGKLDQSFVYWNIPEETIKTQENYTVKM
;
A
#
# COMPACT_ATOMS: atom_id res chain seq x y z
N MET A 1 2.80 52.90 -19.89
CA MET A 1 3.91 51.93 -19.83
C MET A 1 3.99 51.21 -18.48
N SER A 2 3.97 51.93 -17.35
CA SER A 2 4.08 51.32 -16.00
C SER A 2 2.94 50.33 -15.65
N GLY A 3 1.69 50.63 -16.01
CA GLY A 3 0.56 49.71 -15.75
C GLY A 3 0.63 48.39 -16.52
N PHE A 4 1.18 48.41 -17.75
CA PHE A 4 1.39 47.21 -18.55
C PHE A 4 2.49 46.31 -17.96
N ILE A 5 3.56 46.93 -17.45
CA ILE A 5 4.64 46.21 -16.76
C ILE A 5 4.11 45.55 -15.49
N ILE A 6 3.30 46.27 -14.68
CA ILE A 6 2.67 45.71 -13.48
C ILE A 6 1.78 44.51 -13.82
N LEU A 7 0.97 44.62 -14.87
CA LEU A 7 0.11 43.52 -15.34
C LEU A 7 0.94 42.29 -15.74
N LEU A 8 2.02 42.47 -16.50
CA LEU A 8 2.91 41.37 -16.90
C LEU A 8 3.56 40.69 -15.70
N VAL A 9 4.00 41.45 -14.70
CA VAL A 9 4.59 40.91 -13.48
C VAL A 9 3.58 40.07 -12.70
N ILE A 10 2.34 40.55 -12.56
CA ILE A 10 1.27 39.79 -11.89
C ILE A 10 0.99 38.48 -12.63
N ILE A 11 0.88 38.51 -13.95
CA ILE A 11 0.67 37.31 -14.78
C ILE A 11 1.83 36.33 -14.60
N ALA A 12 3.08 36.81 -14.62
CA ALA A 12 4.24 35.96 -14.41
C ALA A 12 4.22 35.27 -13.04
N ILE A 13 3.86 35.98 -11.97
CA ILE A 13 3.74 35.42 -10.62
C ILE A 13 2.65 34.33 -10.58
N LEU A 14 1.50 34.57 -11.20
CA LEU A 14 0.41 33.58 -11.26
C LEU A 14 0.83 32.31 -12.01
N ILE A 15 1.53 32.45 -13.14
CA ILE A 15 2.04 31.31 -13.91
C ILE A 15 3.05 30.50 -13.09
N ILE A 16 3.99 31.16 -12.42
CA ILE A 16 4.98 30.50 -11.57
C ILE A 16 4.31 29.78 -10.40
N GLY A 17 3.33 30.42 -9.77
CA GLY A 17 2.53 29.82 -8.68
C GLY A 17 1.78 28.57 -9.15
N PHE A 18 1.13 28.65 -10.33
CA PHE A 18 0.45 27.52 -10.95
C PHE A 18 1.39 26.33 -11.19
N ILE A 19 2.54 26.56 -11.84
CA ILE A 19 3.53 25.51 -12.14
C ILE A 19 4.06 24.88 -10.85
N SER A 20 4.33 25.68 -9.83
CA SER A 20 4.83 25.21 -8.53
C SER A 20 3.85 24.25 -7.85
N ILE A 21 2.57 24.64 -7.77
CA ILE A 21 1.52 23.81 -7.17
C ILE A 21 1.27 22.55 -7.99
N TYR A 22 1.19 22.68 -9.32
CA TYR A 22 1.03 21.55 -10.22
C TYR A 22 2.12 20.49 -9.98
N ASN A 23 3.39 20.90 -9.98
CA ASN A 23 4.51 20.00 -9.74
C ASN A 23 4.49 19.42 -8.31
N ARG A 24 4.05 20.19 -7.31
CA ARG A 24 3.90 19.69 -5.93
C ARG A 24 2.88 18.57 -5.84
N LEU A 25 1.71 18.72 -6.47
CA LEU A 25 0.68 17.68 -6.50
C LEU A 25 1.16 16.42 -7.22
N ILE A 26 1.87 16.56 -8.34
CA ILE A 26 2.50 15.43 -9.04
C ILE A 26 3.49 14.70 -8.12
N ARG A 27 4.32 15.42 -7.36
CA ARG A 27 5.23 14.80 -6.39
C ARG A 27 4.49 13.98 -5.32
N TYR A 28 3.35 14.45 -4.83
CA TYR A 28 2.54 13.69 -3.88
C TYR A 28 1.92 12.44 -4.50
N ILE A 29 1.42 12.53 -5.74
CA ILE A 29 0.91 11.37 -6.50
C ILE A 29 2.01 10.31 -6.66
N GLU A 30 3.21 10.72 -7.07
CA GLU A 30 4.34 9.81 -7.22
C GLU A 30 4.82 9.24 -5.89
N ALA A 31 4.73 9.98 -4.78
CA ALA A 31 5.03 9.46 -3.46
C ALA A 31 4.07 8.33 -3.05
N VAL A 32 2.76 8.49 -3.32
CA VAL A 32 1.76 7.43 -3.08
C VAL A 32 2.08 6.19 -3.89
N ARG A 33 2.33 6.35 -5.21
CA ARG A 33 2.71 5.24 -6.10
C ARG A 33 3.99 4.55 -5.66
N ASN A 34 4.98 5.31 -5.20
CA ASN A 34 6.23 4.75 -4.70
C ASN A 34 6.00 3.92 -3.42
N ASN A 35 5.19 4.42 -2.48
CA ASN A 35 4.85 3.68 -1.27
C ASN A 35 4.05 2.42 -1.56
N GLN A 36 3.16 2.45 -2.56
CA GLN A 36 2.47 1.26 -3.05
C GLN A 36 3.47 0.20 -3.58
N LYS A 37 4.49 0.63 -4.35
CA LYS A 37 5.56 -0.28 -4.79
C LYS A 37 6.33 -0.90 -3.62
N GLN A 38 6.53 -0.16 -2.53
CA GLN A 38 7.18 -0.72 -1.33
C GLN A 38 6.35 -1.84 -0.70
N ILE A 39 5.02 -1.70 -0.69
CA ILE A 39 4.10 -2.78 -0.28
C ILE A 39 4.29 -3.99 -1.19
N ASP A 40 4.23 -3.81 -2.52
CA ASP A 40 4.38 -4.88 -3.51
C ASP A 40 5.68 -5.69 -3.29
N ILE A 41 6.79 -5.00 -3.01
CA ILE A 41 8.09 -5.64 -2.72
C ILE A 41 7.99 -6.53 -1.47
N GLN A 42 7.36 -6.06 -0.39
CA GLN A 42 7.24 -6.86 0.83
C GLN A 42 6.28 -8.04 0.65
N LEU A 43 5.20 -7.87 -0.13
CA LEU A 43 4.28 -8.97 -0.46
C LEU A 43 4.97 -10.07 -1.26
N ASP A 44 5.77 -9.69 -2.27
CA ASP A 44 6.56 -10.64 -3.06
C ASP A 44 7.63 -11.35 -2.22
N ARG A 45 8.37 -10.61 -1.38
CA ARG A 45 9.32 -11.20 -0.43
C ARG A 45 8.64 -12.21 0.47
N ARG A 46 7.51 -11.83 1.09
CA ARG A 46 6.75 -12.70 1.97
C ARG A 46 6.39 -14.00 1.25
N TYR A 47 5.85 -13.90 0.05
CA TYR A 47 5.47 -15.08 -0.72
C TYR A 47 6.65 -16.00 -1.00
N LYS A 48 7.80 -15.46 -1.40
CA LYS A 48 9.03 -16.26 -1.62
C LYS A 48 9.48 -16.98 -0.36
N VAL A 49 9.44 -16.31 0.79
CA VAL A 49 9.80 -16.92 2.08
C VAL A 49 8.82 -18.04 2.44
N PHE A 50 7.51 -17.83 2.22
CA PHE A 50 6.51 -18.90 2.39
C PHE A 50 6.74 -20.08 1.43
N GLN A 51 7.11 -19.83 0.18
CA GLN A 51 7.46 -20.89 -0.77
C GLN A 51 8.66 -21.71 -0.28
N SER A 52 9.74 -21.04 0.16
CA SER A 52 10.89 -21.72 0.75
C SER A 52 10.50 -22.51 2.01
N LEU A 53 9.61 -21.98 2.84
CA LEU A 53 9.11 -22.69 4.02
C LEU A 53 8.32 -23.95 3.64
N ILE A 54 7.48 -23.88 2.62
CA ILE A 54 6.75 -25.05 2.09
C ILE A 54 7.71 -26.17 1.66
N GLU A 55 8.81 -25.82 0.99
CA GLU A 55 9.82 -26.81 0.57
C GLU A 55 10.55 -27.47 1.75
N VAL A 56 10.81 -26.72 2.82
CA VAL A 56 11.38 -27.27 4.05
C VAL A 56 10.37 -28.18 4.74
N VAL A 57 9.13 -27.70 4.95
CA VAL A 57 8.07 -28.46 5.63
C VAL A 57 7.74 -29.77 4.92
N LYS A 58 7.76 -29.78 3.57
CA LYS A 58 7.59 -30.99 2.75
C LYS A 58 8.55 -32.13 3.10
N LYS A 59 9.72 -31.84 3.70
CA LYS A 59 10.70 -32.85 4.12
C LYS A 59 10.42 -33.43 5.50
N TYR A 60 9.63 -32.74 6.32
CA TYR A 60 9.36 -33.09 7.72
C TYR A 60 7.92 -33.53 7.97
N MET A 61 7.02 -33.33 7.00
CA MET A 61 5.60 -33.62 7.13
C MET A 61 5.08 -34.36 5.91
N ASP A 62 4.51 -35.54 6.15
CA ASP A 62 4.02 -36.41 5.07
C ASP A 62 2.72 -35.91 4.43
N TYR A 63 1.87 -35.08 5.09
CA TYR A 63 0.59 -34.70 4.47
C TYR A 63 -0.12 -33.40 4.93
N GLU A 64 0.18 -32.81 6.08
CA GLU A 64 -0.55 -31.61 6.55
C GLU A 64 0.03 -30.29 6.04
N GLN A 65 -0.30 -29.97 4.79
CA GLN A 65 0.03 -28.67 4.18
C GLN A 65 -1.16 -27.72 4.09
N THR A 66 -2.30 -27.97 4.74
CA THR A 66 -3.53 -27.18 4.56
C THR A 66 -3.29 -25.68 4.73
N THR A 67 -2.67 -25.28 5.85
CA THR A 67 -2.40 -23.86 6.13
C THR A 67 -1.43 -23.21 5.14
N LEU A 68 -0.38 -23.92 4.69
CA LEU A 68 0.58 -23.37 3.73
C LEU A 68 0.10 -23.44 2.27
N LYS A 69 -0.75 -24.42 1.93
CA LYS A 69 -1.47 -24.49 0.65
C LYS A 69 -2.44 -23.32 0.52
N ASP A 70 -3.07 -22.92 1.61
CA ASP A 70 -3.93 -21.74 1.63
C ASP A 70 -3.15 -20.47 1.27
N VAL A 71 -1.88 -20.33 1.67
CA VAL A 71 -1.04 -19.19 1.25
C VAL A 71 -0.85 -19.14 -0.27
N VAL A 72 -0.59 -20.29 -0.91
CA VAL A 72 -0.44 -20.37 -2.37
C VAL A 72 -1.76 -20.01 -3.06
N LYS A 73 -2.88 -20.54 -2.57
CA LYS A 73 -4.22 -20.23 -3.09
C LYS A 73 -4.55 -18.75 -2.95
N LEU A 74 -4.35 -18.18 -1.77
CA LEU A 74 -4.60 -16.77 -1.47
C LEU A 74 -3.70 -15.87 -2.31
N ARG A 75 -2.44 -16.24 -2.55
CA ARG A 75 -1.56 -15.49 -3.44
C ARG A 75 -2.08 -15.48 -4.88
N GLY A 76 -2.55 -16.63 -5.37
CA GLY A 76 -3.21 -16.71 -6.68
C GLY A 76 -4.45 -15.82 -6.77
N GLN A 77 -5.27 -15.78 -5.70
CA GLN A 77 -6.41 -14.87 -5.61
C GLN A 77 -5.99 -13.39 -5.61
N ALA A 78 -4.93 -13.05 -4.87
CA ALA A 78 -4.41 -11.68 -4.81
C ALA A 78 -3.90 -11.22 -6.18
N GLU A 79 -3.17 -12.07 -6.90
CA GLU A 79 -2.67 -11.72 -8.25
C GLU A 79 -3.81 -11.63 -9.28
N ALA A 80 -4.78 -12.55 -9.25
CA ALA A 80 -5.95 -12.45 -10.13
C ALA A 80 -6.80 -11.19 -9.84
N ALA A 81 -6.94 -10.81 -8.57
CA ALA A 81 -7.60 -9.57 -8.18
C ALA A 81 -6.81 -8.34 -8.67
N LYS A 82 -5.48 -8.37 -8.59
CA LYS A 82 -4.60 -7.32 -9.13
C LYS A 82 -4.76 -7.16 -10.64
N GLU A 83 -4.75 -8.26 -11.39
CA GLU A 83 -4.90 -8.27 -12.86
C GLU A 83 -6.26 -7.76 -13.32
N SER A 84 -7.32 -8.06 -12.57
CA SER A 84 -8.68 -7.57 -12.85
C SER A 84 -8.96 -6.15 -12.36
N GLY A 85 -7.99 -5.49 -11.73
CA GLY A 85 -8.15 -4.14 -11.16
C GLY A 85 -8.98 -4.09 -9.86
N ASN A 86 -9.26 -5.24 -9.26
CA ASN A 86 -9.97 -5.35 -7.99
C ASN A 86 -8.98 -5.22 -6.81
N GLU A 87 -8.54 -3.99 -6.52
CA GLU A 87 -7.57 -3.74 -5.46
C GLU A 87 -8.09 -4.14 -4.06
N GLN A 88 -9.40 -4.00 -3.79
CA GLN A 88 -9.97 -4.44 -2.52
C GLN A 88 -9.87 -5.96 -2.34
N GLY A 89 -10.25 -6.73 -3.37
CA GLY A 89 -10.13 -8.19 -3.34
C GLY A 89 -8.67 -8.65 -3.18
N ARG A 90 -7.73 -7.91 -3.77
CA ARG A 90 -6.30 -8.14 -3.57
C ARG A 90 -5.90 -7.91 -2.11
N ILE A 91 -6.29 -6.77 -1.52
CA ILE A 91 -6.02 -6.42 -0.12
C ILE A 91 -6.57 -7.50 0.82
N ASP A 92 -7.80 -7.97 0.58
CA ASP A 92 -8.46 -8.98 1.41
C ASP A 92 -7.69 -10.31 1.40
N ALA A 93 -7.26 -10.76 0.21
CA ALA A 93 -6.44 -11.96 0.07
C ALA A 93 -5.07 -11.82 0.76
N GLU A 94 -4.40 -10.69 0.59
CA GLU A 94 -3.09 -10.44 1.23
C GLU A 94 -3.21 -10.31 2.76
N ASN A 95 -4.32 -9.80 3.27
CA ASN A 95 -4.60 -9.75 4.70
C ASN A 95 -4.91 -11.15 5.26
N ALA A 96 -5.55 -12.03 4.50
CA ALA A 96 -5.73 -13.41 4.91
C ALA A 96 -4.38 -14.14 5.04
N ILE A 97 -3.42 -13.87 4.17
CA ILE A 97 -2.04 -14.37 4.32
C ILE A 97 -1.38 -13.79 5.58
N SER A 98 -1.57 -12.50 5.88
CA SER A 98 -1.05 -11.90 7.13
C SER A 98 -1.63 -12.59 8.38
N LYS A 99 -2.90 -13.01 8.36
CA LYS A 99 -3.50 -13.79 9.47
C LYS A 99 -2.81 -15.15 9.63
N ILE A 100 -2.53 -15.85 8.53
CA ILE A 100 -1.75 -17.10 8.56
C ILE A 100 -0.35 -16.85 9.14
N ALA A 101 0.32 -15.80 8.67
CA ALA A 101 1.64 -15.40 9.16
C ALA A 101 1.64 -15.12 10.68
N SER A 102 0.60 -14.47 11.21
CA SER A 102 0.48 -14.22 12.65
C SER A 102 0.35 -15.50 13.49
N GLY A 103 -0.24 -16.56 12.91
CA GLY A 103 -0.39 -17.87 13.52
C GLY A 103 0.80 -18.81 13.32
N ILE A 104 1.85 -18.39 12.59
CA ILE A 104 2.94 -19.30 12.19
C ILE A 104 3.66 -19.94 13.38
N ASN A 105 3.78 -19.21 14.50
CA ASN A 105 4.42 -19.73 15.72
C ASN A 105 3.65 -20.91 16.31
N VAL A 106 2.32 -20.85 16.30
CA VAL A 106 1.45 -21.93 16.80
C VAL A 106 1.62 -23.19 15.95
N VAL A 107 1.75 -23.03 14.63
CA VAL A 107 2.03 -24.16 13.73
C VAL A 107 3.37 -24.80 14.09
N PHE A 108 4.42 -24.02 14.31
CA PHE A 108 5.74 -24.56 14.69
C PHE A 108 5.73 -25.30 16.03
N GLU A 109 4.94 -24.84 17.02
CA GLU A 109 4.79 -25.55 18.31
C GLU A 109 4.14 -26.92 18.16
N GLN A 110 3.26 -27.11 17.18
CA GLN A 110 2.62 -28.40 16.90
C GLN A 110 3.58 -29.41 16.23
N TYR A 111 4.72 -28.95 15.69
CA TYR A 111 5.65 -29.77 14.93
C TYR A 111 7.08 -29.70 15.50
N PRO A 112 7.41 -30.49 16.54
CA PRO A 112 8.72 -30.46 17.21
C PRO A 112 9.91 -30.65 16.27
N ASN A 113 9.77 -31.52 15.25
CA ASN A 113 10.82 -31.76 14.26
C ASN A 113 11.08 -30.52 13.38
N LEU A 114 10.04 -29.76 13.05
CA LEU A 114 10.17 -28.50 12.31
C LEU A 114 10.80 -27.42 13.20
N LYS A 115 10.37 -27.34 14.46
CA LYS A 115 10.94 -26.44 15.47
C LYS A 115 12.42 -26.70 15.74
N ALA A 116 12.88 -27.94 15.62
CA ALA A 116 14.30 -28.29 15.72
C ALA A 116 15.11 -27.94 14.46
N SER A 117 14.46 -27.63 13.34
CA SER A 117 15.14 -27.29 12.09
C SER A 117 15.56 -25.82 12.08
N GLN A 118 16.86 -25.57 12.13
CA GLN A 118 17.42 -24.21 12.07
C GLN A 118 16.98 -23.43 10.82
N ASN A 119 16.87 -24.12 9.68
CA ASN A 119 16.41 -23.50 8.42
C ASN A 119 14.94 -23.08 8.50
N ALA A 120 14.09 -23.89 9.14
CA ALA A 120 12.67 -23.56 9.29
C ALA A 120 12.48 -22.37 10.24
N LEU A 121 13.23 -22.33 11.35
CA LEU A 121 13.20 -21.20 12.29
C LEU A 121 13.65 -19.89 11.64
N GLN A 122 14.69 -19.92 10.80
CA GLN A 122 15.14 -18.73 10.05
C GLN A 122 14.04 -18.21 9.12
N LEU A 123 13.35 -19.09 8.40
CA LEU A 123 12.26 -18.70 7.50
C LEU A 123 11.05 -18.16 8.27
N GLN A 124 10.70 -18.76 9.40
CA GLN A 124 9.67 -18.25 10.31
C GLN A 124 9.99 -16.83 10.77
N GLU A 125 11.22 -16.59 11.23
CA GLU A 125 11.69 -15.26 11.64
C GLU A 125 11.63 -14.27 10.48
N GLU A 126 12.01 -14.69 9.27
CA GLU A 126 11.92 -13.85 8.08
C GLU A 126 10.47 -13.49 7.70
N ILE A 127 9.51 -14.42 7.88
CA ILE A 127 8.07 -14.13 7.72
C ILE A 127 7.65 -13.03 8.70
N VAL A 128 7.97 -13.17 9.99
CA VAL A 128 7.61 -12.19 11.02
C VAL A 128 8.24 -10.82 10.72
N ASN A 129 9.52 -10.80 10.35
CA ASN A 129 10.22 -9.59 9.95
C ASN A 129 9.61 -8.92 8.71
N THR A 130 9.14 -9.72 7.75
CA THR A 130 8.48 -9.20 6.55
C THR A 130 7.10 -8.64 6.89
N GLU A 131 6.31 -9.28 7.77
CA GLU A 131 5.03 -8.73 8.25
C GLU A 131 5.23 -7.38 8.96
N ASN A 132 6.25 -7.26 9.81
CA ASN A 132 6.56 -6.00 10.48
C ASN A 132 6.88 -4.89 9.48
N LYS A 133 7.75 -5.16 8.49
CA LYS A 133 8.07 -4.19 7.43
C LYS A 133 6.86 -3.85 6.56
N LEU A 134 6.03 -4.85 6.27
CA LEU A 134 4.80 -4.68 5.52
C LEU A 134 3.81 -3.78 6.26
N ALA A 135 3.69 -3.90 7.59
CA ALA A 135 2.85 -3.01 8.40
C ALA A 135 3.31 -1.54 8.28
N PHE A 136 4.62 -1.27 8.42
CA PHE A 136 5.16 0.08 8.23
C PHE A 136 4.97 0.60 6.79
N ALA A 137 5.14 -0.25 5.78
CA ALA A 137 4.91 0.14 4.38
C ALA A 137 3.44 0.51 4.13
N LYS A 138 2.49 -0.25 4.68
CA LYS A 138 1.04 0.03 4.61
C LYS A 138 0.70 1.37 5.28
N GLN A 139 1.26 1.64 6.45
CA GLN A 139 1.10 2.92 7.13
C GLN A 139 1.65 4.08 6.28
N ALA A 140 2.90 3.97 5.80
CA ALA A 140 3.51 5.02 4.99
C ALA A 140 2.74 5.31 3.70
N TYR A 141 2.15 4.28 3.08
CA TYR A 141 1.25 4.41 1.94
C TYR A 141 -0.02 5.19 2.32
N ASN A 142 -0.73 4.79 3.37
CA ASN A 142 -1.92 5.51 3.82
C ASN A 142 -1.62 6.98 4.16
N ASP A 143 -0.54 7.24 4.91
CA ASP A 143 -0.10 8.59 5.26
C ASP A 143 0.20 9.44 4.00
N SER A 144 0.73 8.82 2.94
CA SER A 144 0.96 9.53 1.68
C SER A 144 -0.33 9.85 0.93
N ILE A 145 -1.34 8.99 1.01
CA ILE A 145 -2.67 9.28 0.45
C ILE A 145 -3.29 10.45 1.21
N GLU A 146 -3.21 10.46 2.54
CA GLU A 146 -3.73 11.56 3.36
C GLU A 146 -3.06 12.90 3.02
N ARG A 147 -1.72 12.93 2.93
CA ARG A 147 -0.98 14.13 2.53
C ARG A 147 -1.39 14.63 1.14
N TYR A 148 -1.53 13.71 0.18
CA TYR A 148 -2.00 14.05 -1.16
C TYR A 148 -3.43 14.60 -1.12
N ASN A 149 -4.34 13.95 -0.39
CA ASN A 149 -5.73 14.35 -0.27
C ASN A 149 -5.90 15.71 0.40
N ALA A 150 -5.14 15.99 1.47
CA ALA A 150 -5.13 17.28 2.13
C ALA A 150 -4.65 18.40 1.18
N GLU A 151 -3.58 18.14 0.42
CA GLU A 151 -3.07 19.09 -0.57
C GLU A 151 -4.07 19.29 -1.72
N LYS A 152 -4.67 18.22 -2.23
CA LYS A 152 -5.68 18.23 -3.30
C LYS A 152 -6.90 19.08 -2.93
N LYS A 153 -7.36 18.99 -1.67
CA LYS A 153 -8.55 19.69 -1.15
C LYS A 153 -8.27 21.11 -0.68
N SER A 154 -7.01 21.52 -0.55
CA SER A 154 -6.66 22.87 -0.13
C SER A 154 -7.20 23.91 -1.11
N PHE A 155 -7.63 25.07 -0.61
CA PHE A 155 -8.43 26.04 -1.38
C PHE A 155 -7.83 26.39 -2.75
N ILE A 156 -6.59 26.89 -2.80
CA ILE A 156 -5.93 27.32 -4.05
C ILE A 156 -5.67 26.11 -4.96
N GLN A 157 -5.23 25.01 -4.37
CA GLN A 157 -4.89 23.76 -5.06
C GLN A 157 -6.10 23.14 -5.74
N SER A 158 -7.28 23.20 -5.11
CA SER A 158 -8.53 22.64 -5.64
C SER A 158 -8.90 23.25 -7.00
N PHE A 159 -8.64 24.54 -7.21
CA PHE A 159 -8.82 25.18 -8.51
C PHE A 159 -7.87 24.60 -9.56
N ILE A 160 -6.60 24.40 -9.21
CA ILE A 160 -5.59 23.83 -10.12
C ILE A 160 -5.93 22.38 -10.46
N VAL A 161 -6.36 21.59 -9.47
CA VAL A 161 -6.86 20.22 -9.67
C VAL A 161 -8.06 20.24 -10.62
N SER A 162 -8.99 21.18 -10.45
CA SER A 162 -10.17 21.30 -11.30
C SER A 162 -9.85 21.61 -12.77
N LEU A 163 -8.76 22.35 -13.02
CA LEU A 163 -8.29 22.67 -14.38
C LEU A 163 -7.55 21.49 -15.05
N ALA A 164 -6.93 20.62 -14.25
CA ALA A 164 -6.12 19.49 -14.74
C ALA A 164 -6.58 18.14 -14.15
N ARG A 165 -7.90 17.91 -14.07
CA ARG A 165 -8.51 16.75 -13.41
C ARG A 165 -7.90 15.42 -13.83
N GLY A 166 -7.74 15.17 -15.13
CA GLY A 166 -7.23 13.89 -15.63
C GLY A 166 -5.83 13.53 -15.12
N LYS A 167 -5.01 14.51 -14.72
CA LYS A 167 -3.66 14.27 -14.17
C LYS A 167 -3.59 14.43 -12.65
N LEU A 168 -4.37 15.34 -12.09
CA LEU A 168 -4.24 15.76 -10.69
C LEU A 168 -5.36 15.27 -9.77
N ASP A 169 -6.49 14.81 -10.29
CA ASP A 169 -7.58 14.25 -9.50
C ASP A 169 -7.52 12.72 -9.55
N GLN A 170 -6.55 12.17 -8.82
CA GLN A 170 -6.37 10.74 -8.64
C GLN A 170 -7.12 10.28 -7.37
N SER A 171 -7.56 9.03 -7.39
CA SER A 171 -8.11 8.33 -6.24
C SER A 171 -7.25 7.09 -5.97
N PHE A 172 -7.01 6.81 -4.69
CA PHE A 172 -6.21 5.70 -4.23
C PHE A 172 -7.00 4.92 -3.18
N VAL A 173 -6.91 3.60 -3.25
CA VAL A 173 -7.53 2.71 -2.25
C VAL A 173 -6.61 2.67 -1.03
N TYR A 174 -7.15 2.94 0.15
CA TYR A 174 -6.42 2.83 1.41
C TYR A 174 -6.22 1.37 1.81
N TRP A 175 -5.09 1.08 2.45
CA TRP A 175 -4.88 -0.23 3.03
C TRP A 175 -5.53 -0.33 4.42
N ASN A 176 -6.40 -1.31 4.65
CA ASN A 176 -7.03 -1.58 5.96
C ASN A 176 -7.88 -0.43 6.56
N ILE A 177 -8.46 0.44 5.73
CA ILE A 177 -9.46 1.43 6.18
C ILE A 177 -10.77 1.16 5.43
N PRO A 178 -11.89 0.87 6.13
CA PRO A 178 -13.18 0.69 5.47
C PRO A 178 -13.59 1.92 4.66
N GLU A 179 -14.22 1.71 3.49
CA GLU A 179 -14.68 2.81 2.64
C GLU A 179 -15.62 3.79 3.37
N GLU A 180 -16.43 3.33 4.32
CA GLU A 180 -17.27 4.21 5.15
C GLU A 180 -16.46 5.17 6.00
N THR A 181 -15.36 4.69 6.60
CA THR A 181 -14.43 5.49 7.39
C THR A 181 -13.70 6.51 6.51
N ILE A 182 -13.33 6.11 5.28
CA ILE A 182 -12.72 7.02 4.30
C ILE A 182 -13.73 8.12 3.95
N LYS A 183 -14.97 7.77 3.59
CA LYS A 183 -16.01 8.74 3.23
C LYS A 183 -16.31 9.72 4.36
N THR A 184 -16.31 9.28 5.61
CA THR A 184 -16.53 10.17 6.76
C THR A 184 -15.35 11.11 7.01
N GLN A 185 -14.11 10.63 6.90
CA GLN A 185 -12.91 11.46 7.03
C GLN A 185 -12.75 12.43 5.85
N GLU A 186 -13.08 11.97 4.64
CA GLU A 186 -12.90 12.75 3.43
C GLU A 186 -13.99 13.80 3.19
N ASN A 187 -15.22 13.56 3.65
CA ASN A 187 -16.33 14.51 3.58
C ASN A 187 -16.31 15.56 4.69
N TYR A 188 -15.25 15.62 5.50
CA TYR A 188 -15.06 16.71 6.45
C TYR A 188 -14.92 18.04 5.70
N THR A 189 -16.03 18.77 5.64
CA THR A 189 -16.08 20.15 5.19
C THR A 189 -15.87 21.02 6.42
N VAL A 190 -14.82 21.85 6.39
CA VAL A 190 -14.66 22.91 7.40
C VAL A 190 -15.84 23.85 7.21
N LYS A 191 -16.84 23.76 8.09
CA LYS A 191 -17.90 24.77 8.17
C LYS A 191 -17.21 26.08 8.57
N MET A 192 -17.15 27.02 7.63
CA MET A 192 -16.74 28.39 7.93
C MET A 192 -17.84 29.12 8.70
#